data_AF-M3FKD1-F1
#
_entry.id   AF-M3FKD1-F1
#
_cell.length_a   1.000
_cell.length_b   1.000
_cell.length_c   1.000
_cell.angle_alpha   90.00
_cell.angle_beta   90.00
_cell.angle_gamma   90.00
#
_symmetry.space_group_name_H-M   'P 1'
#
loop_
_entity.id
_entity.type
_entity.pdbx_description
1 polymer ?
#
loop_
_entity_poly.entity_id
_entity_poly.type
_entity_poly.pdbx_seq_one_letter_code
_entity_poly.pdbx_strand_id
1 'polypeptide(L)' 'MEEAQKVKVTKEMEAGEVRFSIVIPNDQANIHLILDEEKFFSLLDALRDLGEKLKEEEKNV' A
#
# COMPACT_ATOMS: atom_id res chain seq x y z
N MET A 1 -8.18 -18.61 -16.68
CA MET A 1 -7.08 -17.69 -16.36
C MET A 1 -7.61 -16.80 -15.27
N GLU A 2 -7.26 -17.07 -14.01
CA GLU A 2 -7.62 -16.18 -12.90
C GLU A 2 -6.76 -14.93 -13.03
N GLU A 3 -7.39 -13.78 -13.25
CA GLU A 3 -6.72 -12.50 -13.07
C GLU A 3 -6.26 -12.44 -11.61
N ALA A 4 -4.94 -12.46 -11.40
CA ALA A 4 -4.36 -12.23 -10.09
C ALA A 4 -4.92 -10.89 -9.58
N GLN A 5 -5.72 -10.95 -8.51
CA GLN A 5 -6.34 -9.76 -7.95
C GLN A 5 -5.20 -8.83 -7.50
N LYS A 6 -5.12 -7.65 -8.11
CA LYS A 6 -4.08 -6.66 -7.82
C LYS A 6 -4.42 -5.88 -6.56
N VAL A 7 -3.39 -5.42 -5.85
CA VAL A 7 -3.55 -4.45 -4.78
C VAL A 7 -4.27 -3.21 -5.32
N LYS A 8 -5.29 -2.75 -4.61
CA LYS A 8 -6.07 -1.57 -4.96
C LYS A 8 -5.94 -0.52 -3.86
N VAL A 9 -5.64 0.71 -4.24
CA VAL A 9 -5.62 1.87 -3.33
C VAL A 9 -6.65 2.88 -3.81
N THR A 10 -7.53 3.33 -2.91
CA THR A 10 -8.59 4.30 -3.19
C THR A 10 -8.50 5.44 -2.20
N LYS A 11 -8.58 6.69 -2.68
CA LYS A 11 -8.68 7.89 -1.85
C LYS A 11 -10.15 8.24 -1.68
N GLU A 12 -10.59 8.40 -0.44
CA GLU A 12 -11.95 8.77 -0.06
C GLU A 12 -11.91 10.09 0.70
N MET A 13 -12.92 10.94 0.47
CA MET A 13 -13.09 12.20 1.18
C MET A 13 -14.50 12.24 1.75
N GLU A 14 -14.61 12.13 3.06
CA GLU A 14 -15.89 12.15 3.76
C GLU A 14 -15.86 13.20 4.87
N ALA A 15 -16.88 14.07 4.92
CA ALA A 15 -17.03 15.10 5.94
C ALA A 15 -15.79 16.01 6.15
N GLY A 16 -14.96 16.20 5.11
CA GLY A 16 -13.73 16.99 5.16
C GLY A 16 -12.49 16.23 5.64
N GLU A 17 -12.63 14.96 5.99
CA GLU A 17 -11.51 14.07 6.30
C GLU A 17 -11.09 13.27 5.07
N VAL A 18 -9.77 13.18 4.84
CA VAL A 18 -9.18 12.34 3.79
C VAL A 18 -8.82 10.98 4.38
N ARG A 19 -9.26 9.91 3.72
CA ARG A 19 -8.89 8.52 4.05
C ARG A 19 -8.41 7.78 2.83
N PHE A 20 -7.54 6.81 3.04
CA PHE A 20 -7.01 5.93 2.01
C PHE A 20 -7.36 4.49 2.34
N SER A 21 -8.10 3.84 1.45
CA SER A 21 -8.48 2.43 1.53
C SER A 21 -7.55 1.60 0.65
N ILE A 22 -6.83 0.66 1.26
CA ILE A 22 -5.92 -0.27 0.59
C ILE A 22 -6.49 -1.68 0.73
N VAL A 23 -6.72 -2.34 -0.39
CA VAL A 23 -7.14 -3.74 -0.45
C VAL A 23 -6.02 -4.56 -1.04
N ILE A 24 -5.50 -5.52 -0.27
CA ILE A 24 -4.49 -6.49 -0.69
C ILE A 24 -5.18 -7.85 -0.76
N PRO A 25 -5.42 -8.35 -1.98
CA PRO A 25 -6.01 -9.67 -2.16
C PRO A 25 -5.10 -10.78 -1.62
N ASN A 26 -5.70 -11.79 -1.01
CA ASN A 26 -5.00 -12.96 -0.49
C ASN A 26 -5.94 -14.16 -0.54
N ASP A 27 -5.40 -15.35 -0.79
CA ASP A 27 -6.17 -16.55 -1.19
C ASP A 27 -7.22 -16.97 -0.15
N GLN A 28 -6.99 -16.66 1.12
CA GLN A 28 -7.89 -17.02 2.22
C GLN A 28 -8.76 -15.85 2.70
N ALA A 29 -8.18 -14.65 2.77
CA ALA A 29 -8.89 -13.44 3.21
C ALA A 29 -8.11 -12.20 2.79
N ASN A 30 -8.79 -11.26 2.14
CA ASN A 30 -8.21 -9.98 1.75
C ASN A 30 -7.83 -9.15 2.98
N ILE A 31 -6.69 -8.48 2.90
CA ILE A 31 -6.29 -7.48 3.89
C ILE A 31 -6.87 -6.14 3.46
N HIS A 32 -7.61 -5.50 4.37
CA HIS A 32 -8.20 -4.18 4.16
C HIS A 32 -7.60 -3.20 5.18
N LEU A 33 -6.95 -2.14 4.70
CA LEU A 33 -6.39 -1.08 5.52
C LEU A 33 -7.11 0.23 5.20
N ILE A 34 -7.59 0.93 6.21
CA ILE A 34 -8.13 2.28 6.09
C ILE A 34 -7.24 3.19 6.92
N LEU A 35 -6.56 4.11 6.25
CA LEU A 35 -5.61 5.03 6.88
C LEU A 35 -6.08 6.47 6.71
N ASP A 36 -5.86 7.29 7.73
CA ASP A 36 -5.88 8.74 7.55
C ASP A 36 -4.70 9.18 6.67
N GLU A 37 -4.74 10.42 6.22
CA GLU A 37 -3.75 10.97 5.30
C GLU A 37 -2.31 10.92 5.86
N GLU A 38 -2.12 11.26 7.14
CA GLU A 38 -0.81 11.26 7.78
C GLU A 38 -0.19 9.85 7.82
N LYS A 39 -0.96 8.85 8.29
CA LYS A 39 -0.51 7.46 8.34
C LYS A 39 -0.27 6.86 6.96
N PHE A 40 -1.08 7.24 5.98
CA PHE A 40 -0.90 6.79 4.60
C PHE A 40 0.43 7.27 4.03
N PHE A 41 0.76 8.56 4.20
CA PHE A 41 2.05 9.08 3.75
C PHE A 41 3.23 8.45 4.50
N SER A 42 3.10 8.25 5.82
CA SER A 42 4.12 7.54 6.59
C SER A 42 4.37 6.12 6.07
N LEU A 43 3.32 5.38 5.69
CA LEU A 43 3.45 4.07 5.06
C LEU A 43 4.14 4.15 3.69
N LEU A 44 3.78 5.12 2.85
CA LEU A 44 4.41 5.31 1.54
C LEU A 44 5.91 5.59 1.65
N ASP A 45 6.31 6.45 2.56
CA ASP A 45 7.73 6.76 2.79
C ASP A 45 8.49 5.51 3.26
N ALA A 46 7.94 4.76 4.23
CA ALA A 46 8.56 3.52 4.70
C ALA A 46 8.74 2.48 3.58
N LEU A 47 7.74 2.32 2.70
CA LEU A 47 7.82 1.42 1.55
C LEU A 47 8.82 1.88 0.50
N ARG A 48 8.92 3.19 0.25
CA ARG A 48 9.94 3.77 -0.65
C ARG A 48 11.33 3.48 -0.13
N ASP A 49 11.59 3.79 1.13
CA ASP A 49 12.90 3.60 1.76
C ASP A 49 13.33 2.12 1.76
N LEU A 50 12.38 1.20 1.99
CA LEU A 50 12.63 -0.23 1.86
C LEU A 50 12.96 -0.62 0.40
N GLY A 51 12.19 -0.10 -0.57
CA GLY A 51 12.40 -0.38 -1.99
C GLY A 51 13.74 0.12 -2.51
N GLU A 52 14.25 1.25 -1.98
CA GLU A 52 15.58 1.75 -2.30
C GLU A 52 16.69 0.84 -1.73
N LYS A 53 16.58 0.44 -0.46
CA LYS A 53 17.52 -0.49 0.17
C LYS A 53 17.63 -1.82 -0.58
N LEU A 54 16.50 -2.41 -0.95
CA LEU A 54 16.49 -3.69 -1.69
C LEU A 54 17.20 -3.57 -3.05
N LYS A 55 17.04 -2.45 -3.76
CA LYS A 55 17.75 -2.19 -5.03
C LYS A 55 19.25 -2.00 -4.85
N GLU A 56 19.67 -1.41 -3.73
CA GLU A 56 21.09 -1.28 -3.40
C GLU A 56 21.72 -2.63 -3.08
N GLU A 57 21.01 -3.49 -2.35
CA GLU A 57 21.44 -4.87 -2.07
C GLU A 57 21.56 -5.69 -3.36
N GLU A 58 20.59 -5.61 -4.27
CA GLU A 58 20.66 -6.31 -5.58
C GLU A 58 21.82 -5.86 -6.47
N LYS A 59 22.31 -4.62 -6.33
CA LYS A 59 23.45 -4.10 -7.11
C LYS A 59 24.81 -4.52 -6.58
N ASN A 60 24.87 -4.98 -5.33
CA ASN A 60 26.11 -5.38 -4.65
C ASN A 60 26.32 -6.91 -4.61
N VAL A 61 25.47 -7.66 -5.33
CA VAL A 61 25.56 -9.11 -5.58
C VAL A 61 25.96 -9.36 -7.03
#